data_AF-A0A0C2N8U8-F1
#
_entry.id   AF-A0A0C2N8U8-F1
#
_cell.length_a   1.000
_cell.length_b   1.000
_cell.length_c   1.000
_cell.angle_alpha   90.00
_cell.angle_beta   90.00
_cell.angle_gamma   90.00
#
_symmetry.space_group_name_H-M   'P 1'
#
loop_
_entity.id
_entity.type
_entity.pdbx_description
1 polymer ?
#
loop_
_entity_poly.entity_id
_entity_poly.type
_entity_poly.pdbx_seq_one_letter_code
_entity_poly.pdbx_strand_id
1 'polypeptide(L)'
;MNNESYIDTDAEEYFTELEDIQFQALEMFKEFKAINLEPAALTLSQEIHQTEHPLKQLYQHGRADTNDLNLQISVAFSDCISIKELVKQISEKLVNPEMRVFNEAYEHIDTYGDNGTFKDMLYLYYDVMKLYKRTRRLLEQLDQTATARIEQIY
;
A
#
# COMPACT_ATOMS: atom_id res chain seq x y z
N MET A 1 17.78 -15.16 39.29
CA MET A 1 17.33 -14.10 38.38
C MET A 1 17.62 -14.58 36.97
N ASN A 2 16.66 -15.27 36.36
CA ASN A 2 16.77 -15.68 34.97
C ASN A 2 16.34 -14.48 34.13
N ASN A 3 17.30 -13.86 33.43
CA ASN A 3 17.01 -13.00 32.29
C ASN A 3 16.55 -13.91 31.15
N GLU A 4 15.31 -14.36 31.22
CA GLU A 4 14.61 -14.79 30.01
C GLU A 4 14.34 -13.50 29.23
N SER A 5 15.17 -13.28 28.21
CA SER A 5 14.88 -12.34 27.13
C SER A 5 13.55 -12.74 26.53
N TYR A 6 12.46 -12.16 27.03
CA TYR A 6 11.13 -12.31 26.45
C TYR A 6 11.16 -11.59 25.10
N ILE A 7 11.58 -12.33 24.06
CA ILE A 7 11.42 -11.91 22.68
C ILE A 7 9.91 -11.92 22.48
N ASP A 8 9.33 -10.74 22.36
CA ASP A 8 7.92 -10.55 22.05
C ASP A 8 7.72 -10.94 20.59
N THR A 9 7.54 -12.24 20.41
CA THR A 9 7.42 -12.94 19.13
C THR A 9 6.31 -12.33 18.27
N ASP A 10 5.24 -11.83 18.89
CA ASP A 10 4.14 -11.15 18.21
C ASP A 10 4.59 -9.85 17.51
N ALA A 11 5.41 -9.02 18.18
CA ALA A 11 5.92 -7.77 17.59
C ALA A 11 6.89 -8.03 16.43
N GLU A 12 7.75 -9.03 16.56
CA GLU A 12 8.71 -9.42 15.51
C GLU A 12 8.00 -9.97 14.27
N GLU A 13 6.93 -10.75 14.46
CA GLU A 13 6.05 -11.21 13.37
C GLU A 13 5.38 -10.02 12.65
N TYR A 14 4.83 -9.05 13.38
CA TYR A 14 4.22 -7.87 12.77
C TYR A 14 5.23 -6.99 12.03
N PHE A 15 6.47 -6.88 12.52
CA PHE A 15 7.53 -6.17 11.80
C PHE A 15 7.93 -6.89 10.51
N THR A 16 8.08 -8.21 10.56
CA THR A 16 8.32 -9.04 9.37
C THR A 16 7.19 -8.87 8.36
N GLU A 17 5.94 -8.80 8.83
CA GLU A 17 4.78 -8.58 7.97
C GLU A 17 4.78 -7.17 7.35
N LEU A 18 5.24 -6.15 8.06
CA LEU A 18 5.42 -4.80 7.51
C LEU A 18 6.53 -4.73 6.47
N GLU A 19 7.65 -5.44 6.65
CA GLU A 19 8.72 -5.55 5.65
C GLU A 19 8.23 -6.27 4.39
N ASP A 20 7.45 -7.34 4.54
CA ASP A 20 6.79 -8.03 3.42
C ASP A 20 5.86 -7.08 2.65
N ILE A 21 5.05 -6.29 3.36
CA ILE A 21 4.18 -5.28 2.75
C ILE A 21 4.99 -4.22 2.00
N GLN A 22 6.08 -3.72 2.57
CA GLN A 22 6.97 -2.75 1.93
C GLN A 22 7.51 -3.31 0.61
N PHE A 23 7.99 -4.56 0.64
CA PHE A 23 8.50 -5.23 -0.55
C PHE A 23 7.40 -5.42 -1.61
N GLN A 24 6.22 -5.91 -1.21
CA GLN A 24 5.09 -6.05 -2.13
C GLN A 24 4.69 -4.72 -2.76
N ALA A 25 4.61 -3.64 -1.98
CA ALA A 25 4.32 -2.30 -2.50
C ALA A 25 5.36 -1.86 -3.55
N LEU A 26 6.65 -2.13 -3.31
CA LEU A 26 7.72 -1.83 -4.26
C LEU A 26 7.60 -2.64 -5.55
N GLU A 27 7.28 -3.94 -5.47
CA GLU A 27 7.08 -4.78 -6.67
C GLU A 27 5.86 -4.31 -7.47
N MET A 28 4.73 -4.04 -6.80
CA MET A 28 3.53 -3.50 -7.46
C MET A 28 3.79 -2.15 -8.12
N PHE A 29 4.59 -1.27 -7.50
CA PHE A 29 5.02 -0.01 -8.13
C PHE A 29 5.80 -0.25 -9.43
N LYS A 30 6.68 -1.27 -9.46
CA LYS A 30 7.41 -1.67 -10.68
C LYS A 30 6.45 -2.23 -11.74
N GLU A 31 5.45 -3.01 -11.34
CA GLU A 31 4.42 -3.53 -12.23
C GLU A 31 3.59 -2.40 -12.86
N PHE A 32 3.13 -1.43 -12.08
CA PHE A 32 2.46 -0.24 -12.64
C PHE A 32 3.33 0.48 -13.66
N LYS A 33 4.64 0.63 -13.38
CA LYS A 33 5.59 1.22 -14.33
C LYS A 33 5.72 0.40 -15.61
N ALA A 34 5.79 -0.93 -15.50
CA ALA A 34 5.89 -1.82 -16.65
C ALA A 34 4.64 -1.72 -17.53
N ILE A 35 3.45 -1.74 -16.92
CA ILE A 35 2.18 -1.56 -17.61
C ILE A 35 2.13 -0.24 -18.39
N ASN A 36 2.62 0.85 -17.82
CA ASN A 36 2.64 2.15 -18.50
C ASN A 36 3.57 2.20 -19.73
N LEU A 37 4.42 1.17 -19.92
CA LEU A 37 5.26 1.03 -21.11
C LEU A 37 4.63 0.13 -22.18
N GLU A 38 3.50 -0.52 -21.88
CA GLU A 38 2.77 -1.33 -22.86
C GLU A 38 2.13 -0.44 -23.95
N PRO A 39 2.07 -0.90 -25.21
CA PRO A 39 1.51 -0.13 -26.32
C PRO A 39 0.09 0.41 -26.04
N ALA A 40 -0.77 -0.40 -25.41
CA ALA A 40 -2.13 0.00 -25.08
C ALA A 40 -2.19 1.19 -24.08
N ALA A 41 -1.34 1.18 -23.05
CA ALA A 41 -1.26 2.26 -22.08
C ALA A 41 -0.67 3.54 -22.70
N LEU A 42 0.33 3.39 -23.58
CA LEU A 42 0.91 4.51 -24.32
C LEU A 42 -0.11 5.13 -25.29
N THR A 43 -0.85 4.30 -26.04
CA THR A 43 -1.94 4.74 -26.92
C THR A 43 -3.01 5.49 -26.12
N LEU A 44 -3.49 4.94 -25.02
CA LEU A 44 -4.45 5.61 -24.15
C LEU A 44 -3.92 6.97 -23.65
N SER A 45 -2.66 7.03 -23.22
CA SER A 45 -2.05 8.28 -22.76
C SER A 45 -1.91 9.33 -23.87
N GLN A 46 -1.80 8.90 -25.13
CA GLN A 46 -1.72 9.79 -26.29
C GLN A 46 -3.12 10.22 -26.76
N GLU A 47 -4.09 9.32 -26.73
CA GLU A 47 -5.48 9.57 -27.15
C GLU A 47 -6.22 10.44 -26.14
N ILE A 48 -5.89 10.34 -24.85
CA ILE A 48 -6.58 11.06 -23.80
C ILE A 48 -5.71 12.14 -23.17
N HIS A 49 -5.92 13.35 -23.68
CA HIS A 49 -5.32 14.58 -23.16
C HIS A 49 -6.03 15.14 -21.91
N GLN A 50 -6.68 14.29 -21.12
CA GLN A 50 -7.38 14.71 -19.90
C GLN A 50 -6.77 14.00 -18.70
N THR A 51 -6.59 14.72 -17.59
CA THR A 51 -6.26 14.09 -16.31
C THR A 51 -7.44 13.26 -15.80
N GLU A 52 -8.67 13.70 -16.04
CA GLU A 52 -9.91 13.10 -15.49
C GLU A 52 -10.31 11.74 -16.08
N HIS A 53 -9.54 11.17 -17.01
CA HIS A 53 -9.91 9.90 -17.62
C HIS A 53 -9.79 8.73 -16.62
N PRO A 54 -10.82 7.88 -16.46
CA PRO A 54 -10.84 6.85 -15.42
C PRO A 54 -9.62 5.91 -15.44
N LEU A 55 -9.25 5.40 -16.62
CA LEU A 55 -8.09 4.50 -16.77
C LEU A 55 -6.74 5.18 -16.47
N LYS A 56 -6.64 6.49 -16.73
CA LYS A 56 -5.44 7.27 -16.45
C LYS A 56 -5.34 7.60 -14.97
N GLN A 57 -6.46 7.96 -14.34
CA GLN A 57 -6.57 8.13 -12.88
C GLN A 57 -6.19 6.83 -12.17
N LEU A 58 -6.72 5.68 -12.60
CA LEU A 58 -6.38 4.36 -12.05
C LEU A 58 -4.87 4.11 -12.04
N TYR A 59 -4.19 4.35 -13.17
CA TYR A 59 -2.74 4.23 -13.25
C TYR A 59 -2.01 5.21 -12.32
N GLN A 60 -2.39 6.49 -12.36
CA GLN A 60 -1.73 7.53 -11.58
C GLN A 60 -1.82 7.26 -10.08
N HIS A 61 -3.02 6.93 -9.60
CA HIS A 61 -3.25 6.59 -8.21
C HIS A 61 -2.57 5.27 -7.85
N GLY A 62 -2.70 4.21 -8.65
CA GLY A 62 -2.04 2.93 -8.35
C GLY A 62 -0.54 3.04 -8.17
N ARG A 63 0.11 3.81 -9.04
CA ARG A 63 1.54 4.11 -8.93
C ARG A 63 1.87 5.01 -7.73
N ALA A 64 1.05 6.03 -7.45
CA ALA A 64 1.29 6.95 -6.34
C ALA A 64 1.12 6.24 -5.00
N ASP A 65 0.03 5.51 -4.82
CA ASP A 65 -0.35 4.78 -3.61
C ASP A 65 0.71 3.70 -3.29
N THR A 66 1.12 2.88 -4.26
CA THR A 66 2.16 1.86 -4.03
C THR A 66 3.52 2.47 -3.64
N ASN A 67 3.89 3.59 -4.27
CA ASN A 67 5.13 4.29 -3.93
C ASN A 67 5.06 4.95 -2.54
N ASP A 68 3.93 5.57 -2.21
CA ASP A 68 3.71 6.21 -0.92
C ASP A 68 3.81 5.17 0.21
N LEU A 69 3.07 4.06 0.13
CA LEU A 69 3.11 3.02 1.15
C LEU A 69 4.52 2.47 1.40
N ASN A 70 5.25 2.13 0.32
CA ASN A 70 6.64 1.69 0.41
C ASN A 70 7.52 2.76 1.11
N LEU A 71 7.39 4.02 0.71
CA LEU A 71 8.18 5.11 1.27
C LEU A 71 7.86 5.34 2.75
N GLN A 72 6.58 5.37 3.13
CA GLN A 72 6.19 5.60 4.53
C GLN A 72 6.73 4.52 5.45
N ILE A 73 6.67 3.25 5.05
CA ILE A 73 7.23 2.14 5.83
C ILE A 73 8.75 2.25 5.90
N SER A 74 9.43 2.50 4.76
CA SER A 74 10.89 2.63 4.70
C SER A 74 11.42 3.72 5.64
N VAL A 75 10.80 4.90 5.59
CA VAL A 75 11.20 6.05 6.42
C VAL A 75 10.92 5.75 7.89
N ALA A 76 9.79 5.11 8.21
CA ALA A 76 9.49 4.76 9.60
C ALA A 76 10.49 3.75 10.18
N PHE A 77 10.91 2.73 9.41
CA PHE A 77 11.96 1.79 9.86
C PHE A 77 13.33 2.46 10.03
N SER A 78 13.64 3.48 9.24
CA SER A 78 14.90 4.25 9.35
C SER A 78 14.90 5.20 10.55
N ASP A 79 13.79 5.92 10.76
CA ASP A 79 13.80 7.13 11.58
C ASP A 79 13.19 6.93 12.97
N CYS A 80 12.36 5.90 13.17
CA CYS A 80 11.69 5.66 14.44
C CYS A 80 12.51 4.74 15.36
N ILE A 81 12.53 5.06 16.65
CA ILE A 81 13.27 4.27 17.66
C ILE A 81 12.32 3.45 18.56
N SER A 82 11.01 3.60 18.37
CA SER A 82 9.99 2.88 19.14
C SER A 82 8.78 2.48 18.28
N ILE A 83 8.07 1.42 18.70
CA ILE A 83 6.84 0.95 18.05
C ILE A 83 5.80 2.07 17.96
N LYS A 84 5.63 2.86 19.03
CA LYS A 84 4.65 3.95 19.06
C LYS A 84 4.94 5.05 18.05
N GLU A 85 6.21 5.44 17.90
CA GLU A 85 6.61 6.44 16.90
C GLU A 85 6.39 5.90 15.48
N LEU A 86 6.75 4.65 15.22
CA LEU A 86 6.56 4.00 13.92
C LEU A 86 5.08 3.94 13.54
N VAL A 87 4.23 3.44 14.44
CA VAL A 87 2.79 3.34 14.21
C VAL A 87 2.20 4.72 13.92
N LYS A 88 2.55 5.72 14.73
CA LYS A 88 2.07 7.08 14.56
C LYS A 88 2.51 7.67 13.21
N GLN A 89 3.80 7.54 12.88
CA GLN A 89 4.37 8.10 11.66
C GLN A 89 3.72 7.53 10.40
N ILE A 90 3.52 6.20 10.35
CA ILE A 90 2.85 5.58 9.21
C ILE A 90 1.37 5.99 9.19
N SER A 91 0.66 5.86 10.31
CA SER A 91 -0.79 6.10 10.38
C SER A 91 -1.20 7.54 10.01
N GLU A 92 -0.40 8.53 10.40
CA GLU A 92 -0.68 9.94 10.12
C GLU A 92 -0.46 10.31 8.64
N LYS A 93 0.44 9.61 7.95
CA LYS A 93 0.81 9.91 6.56
C LYS A 93 0.12 9.02 5.54
N LEU A 94 -0.39 7.87 5.97
CA LEU A 94 -1.00 6.88 5.08
C LEU A 94 -2.36 7.34 4.54
N VAL A 95 -2.40 7.70 3.25
CA VAL A 95 -3.62 8.10 2.53
C VAL A 95 -4.29 6.87 1.93
N ASN A 96 -5.61 6.71 2.10
CA ASN A 96 -6.31 5.55 1.56
C ASN A 96 -6.45 5.62 0.03
N PRO A 97 -6.22 4.50 -0.67
CA PRO A 97 -6.60 4.36 -2.08
C PRO A 97 -8.08 4.68 -2.31
N GLU A 98 -8.38 5.38 -3.39
CA GLU A 98 -9.73 5.87 -3.68
C GLU A 98 -10.59 4.79 -4.34
N MET A 99 -11.61 4.31 -3.63
CA MET A 99 -12.59 3.36 -4.20
C MET A 99 -13.29 3.92 -5.45
N ARG A 100 -13.50 5.24 -5.50
CA ARG A 100 -14.11 5.91 -6.64
C ARG A 100 -13.27 5.72 -7.91
N VAL A 101 -11.95 5.86 -7.83
CA VAL A 101 -11.03 5.65 -8.96
C VAL A 101 -11.15 4.23 -9.51
N PHE A 102 -11.22 3.24 -8.61
CA PHE A 102 -11.45 1.85 -9.01
C PHE A 102 -12.78 1.66 -9.73
N ASN A 103 -13.88 2.16 -9.15
CA ASN A 103 -15.23 1.99 -9.70
C ASN A 103 -15.38 2.67 -11.06
N GLU A 104 -14.92 3.92 -11.19
CA GLU A 104 -14.98 4.67 -12.45
C GLU A 104 -14.22 3.94 -13.57
N ALA A 105 -13.05 3.38 -13.26
CA ALA A 105 -12.27 2.62 -14.23
C ALA A 105 -12.93 1.27 -14.57
N TYR A 106 -13.49 0.59 -13.57
CA TYR A 106 -14.22 -0.67 -13.78
C TYR A 106 -15.43 -0.49 -14.70
N GLU A 107 -16.28 0.50 -14.42
CA GLU A 107 -17.45 0.82 -15.25
C GLU A 107 -17.06 1.18 -16.69
N HIS A 108 -15.95 1.91 -16.86
CA HIS A 108 -15.43 2.25 -18.17
C HIS A 108 -15.01 0.98 -18.96
N ILE A 109 -14.27 0.07 -18.34
CA ILE A 109 -13.85 -1.18 -18.98
C ILE A 109 -15.06 -2.07 -19.34
N ASP A 110 -16.03 -2.18 -18.43
CA ASP A 110 -17.25 -2.98 -18.65
C ASP A 110 -18.08 -2.43 -19.83
N THR A 111 -18.15 -1.10 -19.97
CA THR A 111 -18.92 -0.44 -21.02
C THR A 111 -18.27 -0.53 -22.40
N TYR A 112 -16.95 -0.27 -22.48
CA TYR A 112 -16.26 -0.08 -23.78
C TYR A 112 -15.45 -1.29 -24.23
N GLY A 113 -15.26 -2.29 -23.36
CA GLY A 113 -14.56 -3.53 -23.67
C GLY A 113 -13.04 -3.35 -23.66
N ASP A 114 -12.44 -3.63 -22.51
CA ASP A 114 -10.98 -3.68 -22.37
C ASP A 114 -10.55 -4.95 -21.59
N ASN A 115 -9.99 -5.91 -22.32
CA ASN A 115 -9.80 -7.26 -21.80
C ASN A 115 -8.35 -7.56 -21.44
N GLY A 116 -7.44 -6.61 -21.65
CA GLY A 116 -6.00 -6.83 -21.51
C GLY A 116 -5.42 -6.05 -20.35
N THR A 117 -4.38 -5.26 -20.66
CA THR A 117 -3.55 -4.52 -19.71
C THR A 117 -4.32 -3.65 -18.71
N PHE A 118 -5.46 -3.07 -19.08
CA PHE A 118 -6.24 -2.23 -18.15
C PHE A 118 -7.04 -3.04 -17.14
N LYS A 119 -7.46 -4.25 -17.51
CA LYS A 119 -8.04 -5.20 -16.57
C LYS A 119 -6.99 -5.67 -15.56
N ASP A 120 -5.75 -5.88 -16.02
CA ASP A 120 -4.63 -6.19 -15.14
C ASP A 120 -4.34 -5.03 -14.16
N MET A 121 -4.41 -3.78 -14.63
CA MET A 121 -4.32 -2.61 -13.73
C MET A 121 -5.43 -2.56 -12.69
N LEU A 122 -6.66 -2.94 -13.03
CA LEU A 122 -7.75 -3.01 -12.06
C LEU A 122 -7.45 -4.03 -10.97
N TYR A 123 -7.00 -5.23 -11.35
CA TYR A 123 -6.62 -6.25 -10.38
C TYR A 123 -5.47 -5.77 -9.50
N LEU A 124 -4.45 -5.17 -10.10
CA LEU A 124 -3.31 -4.62 -9.37
C LEU A 124 -3.76 -3.53 -8.39
N TYR A 125 -4.61 -2.58 -8.82
CA TYR A 125 -5.12 -1.53 -7.94
C TYR A 125 -5.97 -2.09 -6.80
N TYR A 126 -6.80 -3.11 -7.07
CA TYR A 126 -7.56 -3.80 -6.04
C TYR A 126 -6.64 -4.44 -4.99
N ASP A 127 -5.51 -5.01 -5.41
CA ASP A 127 -4.51 -5.55 -4.49
C ASP A 127 -3.81 -4.44 -3.69
N VAL A 128 -3.63 -3.23 -4.25
CA VAL A 128 -3.14 -2.07 -3.49
C VAL A 128 -4.09 -1.75 -2.34
N MET A 129 -5.40 -1.73 -2.63
CA MET A 129 -6.41 -1.50 -1.59
C MET A 129 -6.36 -2.56 -0.48
N LYS A 130 -6.10 -3.82 -0.82
CA LYS A 130 -5.93 -4.89 0.19
C LYS A 130 -4.67 -4.67 1.02
N LEU A 131 -3.57 -4.30 0.37
CA LEU A 131 -2.29 -4.04 1.01
C LEU A 131 -2.45 -2.94 2.06
N TYR A 132 -3.09 -1.82 1.71
CA TYR A 132 -3.40 -0.73 2.64
C TYR A 132 -4.27 -1.17 3.83
N LYS A 133 -5.29 -2.00 3.60
CA LYS A 133 -6.12 -2.55 4.68
C LYS A 133 -5.31 -3.44 5.61
N ARG A 134 -4.44 -4.29 5.06
CA ARG A 134 -3.52 -5.16 5.81
C ARG A 134 -2.55 -4.32 6.65
N THR A 135 -1.95 -3.27 6.07
CA THR A 135 -1.10 -2.31 6.79
C THR A 135 -1.81 -1.71 7.98
N ARG A 136 -3.03 -1.17 7.81
CA ARG A 136 -3.78 -0.57 8.92
C ARG A 136 -4.04 -1.54 10.06
N ARG A 137 -4.45 -2.77 9.73
CA ARG A 137 -4.66 -3.82 10.72
C ARG A 137 -3.37 -4.12 11.50
N LEU A 138 -2.23 -4.20 10.82
CA LEU A 138 -0.95 -4.42 11.48
C LEU A 138 -0.53 -3.26 12.39
N LEU A 139 -0.75 -2.02 11.96
CA LEU A 139 -0.46 -0.84 12.77
C LEU A 139 -1.32 -0.84 14.06
N GLU A 140 -2.59 -1.24 13.98
CA GLU A 140 -3.45 -1.41 15.16
C GLU A 140 -2.94 -2.51 16.09
N GLN A 141 -2.48 -3.65 15.56
CA GLN A 141 -1.93 -4.76 16.35
C GLN A 141 -0.60 -4.38 17.03
N LEU A 142 0.26 -3.65 16.33
CA LEU A 142 1.51 -3.10 16.87
C LEU A 142 1.25 -2.10 17.99
N ASP A 143 0.26 -1.21 17.84
CA ASP A 143 -0.11 -0.25 18.88
C ASP A 143 -0.63 -0.93 20.16
N GLN A 144 -1.46 -1.97 19.99
CA GLN A 144 -1.96 -2.79 21.10
C GLN A 144 -0.82 -3.48 21.84
N THR A 145 0.14 -4.04 21.10
CA THR A 145 1.33 -4.70 21.67
C THR A 145 2.18 -3.70 22.48
N ALA A 146 2.40 -2.49 21.95
CA ALA A 146 3.12 -1.44 22.66
C ALA A 146 2.37 -0.95 23.91
N THR A 147 1.04 -0.92 23.87
CA THR A 147 0.20 -0.48 25.00
C THR A 147 0.18 -1.52 26.12
N ALA A 148 -0.02 -2.81 25.80
CA ALA A 148 0.00 -3.89 26.78
C ALA A 148 1.33 -3.97 27.55
N ARG A 149 2.47 -3.75 26.88
CA ARG A 149 3.78 -3.68 27.54
C ARG A 149 3.90 -2.56 28.56
N ILE A 150 3.32 -1.39 28.29
CA ILE A 150 3.36 -0.26 29.23
C ILE A 150 2.55 -0.60 30.48
N GLU A 151 1.37 -1.20 30.32
CA GLU A 151 0.51 -1.59 31.45
C GLU A 151 1.14 -2.68 32.33
N GLN A 152 2.04 -3.51 31.80
CA GLN A 152 2.77 -4.53 32.59
C GLN A 152 3.95 -3.97 33.40
N ILE A 153 4.42 -2.76 33.09
CA ILE A 153 5.56 -2.12 33.78
C ILE A 153 5.10 -1.30 35.01
N TYR A 154 3.81 -0.94 35.09
CA TYR A 154 3.20 -0.18 36.18
C TYR A 154 2.43 -1.07 37.15
#